data_AF-A0A9E5ZC56-F1
#
_entry.id   AF-A0A9E5ZC56-F1
#
_cell.length_a   1.000
_cell.length_b   1.000
_cell.length_c   1.000
_cell.angle_alpha   90.00
_cell.angle_beta   90.00
_cell.angle_gamma   90.00
#
_symmetry.space_group_name_H-M   'P 1'
#
loop_
_entity.id
_entity.type
_entity.pdbx_description
1 polymer ?
#
loop_
_entity_poly.entity_id
_entity_poly.type
_entity_poly.pdbx_seq_one_letter_code
_entity_poly.pdbx_strand_id
1 'polypeptide(L)'
;MKFKLFALLILQLSLSTHLSSQDLGFSQYYNAPIFLNPAFAGASEFSRAGFNFRMQKVGSLAAYSTSLVAFDHSFKDYHSSFGLMMINETDETSGYRHIKIAIPIVYDFSVSKDFGLRFGLQGSYSEQNYNVGNFLFSDQLDPFGNVIGPSGETLANGRINYFDASFGVLGFSKKVWFGFAAHNLFKNDVSFMEGSEYILNTRYSGHMGYKIRLNKLSRQNKRDIAIMPTFSYT
;
A
#
# COMPACT_ATOMS: atom_id res chain seq x y z
N MET A 1 26.72 23.28 -11.99
CA MET A 1 25.37 22.70 -11.80
C MET A 1 25.13 21.41 -12.58
N LYS A 2 25.50 21.31 -13.87
CA LYS A 2 25.27 20.12 -14.72
C LYS A 2 25.95 18.84 -14.23
N PHE A 3 27.18 18.94 -13.69
CA PHE A 3 27.93 17.77 -13.18
C PHE A 3 27.34 17.16 -11.90
N LYS A 4 26.77 18.00 -11.01
CA LYS A 4 26.06 17.53 -9.81
C LYS A 4 24.74 16.83 -10.15
N LEU A 5 24.04 17.30 -11.19
CA LEU A 5 22.83 16.64 -11.70
C LEU A 5 23.14 15.27 -12.32
N PHE A 6 24.24 15.17 -13.06
CA PHE A 6 24.67 13.93 -13.70
C PHE A 6 25.13 12.89 -12.67
N ALA A 7 25.88 13.32 -11.65
CA ALA A 7 26.27 12.44 -10.54
C ALA A 7 25.06 11.92 -9.73
N LEU A 8 24.03 12.74 -9.53
CA LEU A 8 22.79 12.32 -8.84
C LEU A 8 22.00 11.29 -9.66
N LEU A 9 22.01 11.43 -11.00
CA LEU A 9 21.37 10.50 -11.93
C LEU A 9 22.07 9.13 -11.93
N ILE A 10 23.41 9.11 -11.94
CA ILE A 10 24.20 7.86 -11.89
C ILE A 10 24.04 7.15 -10.54
N LEU A 11 23.93 7.91 -9.44
CA LEU A 11 23.65 7.35 -8.12
C LEU A 11 22.25 6.72 -8.07
N GLN A 12 21.24 7.31 -8.71
CA GLN A 12 19.91 6.71 -8.83
C GLN A 12 19.89 5.43 -9.67
N LEU A 13 20.68 5.36 -10.73
CA LEU A 13 20.78 4.19 -11.61
C LEU A 13 21.55 3.01 -11.01
N SER A 14 22.35 3.23 -9.97
CA SER A 14 23.16 2.17 -9.33
C SER A 14 22.47 1.48 -8.14
N LEU A 15 21.37 2.05 -7.60
CA LEU A 15 20.59 1.43 -6.51
C LEU A 15 19.53 0.41 -6.99
N SER A 16 19.44 0.10 -8.28
CA SER A 16 18.34 -0.69 -8.85
C SER A 16 18.62 -2.20 -9.01
N THR A 17 19.70 -2.73 -8.42
CA THR A 17 20.03 -4.17 -8.56
C THR A 17 19.60 -4.96 -7.33
N HIS A 18 18.58 -5.80 -7.51
CA HIS A 18 17.97 -6.76 -6.56
C HIS A 18 16.85 -6.22 -5.66
N LEU A 19 15.64 -6.16 -6.22
CA LEU A 19 14.42 -6.03 -5.43
C LEU A 19 13.37 -7.03 -5.96
N SER A 20 13.31 -8.20 -5.33
CA SER A 20 12.25 -9.20 -5.50
C SER A 20 11.22 -9.01 -4.38
N SER A 21 10.16 -8.26 -4.69
CA SER A 21 8.85 -8.36 -4.05
C SER A 21 7.86 -7.61 -4.95
N GLN A 22 6.84 -8.29 -5.45
CA GLN A 22 5.72 -7.64 -6.14
C GLN A 22 4.51 -7.74 -5.22
N ASP A 23 4.37 -6.76 -4.35
CA ASP A 23 3.15 -6.59 -3.58
C ASP A 23 2.10 -5.82 -4.39
N LEU A 24 0.88 -5.73 -3.89
CA LEU A 24 -0.23 -4.96 -4.47
C LEU A 24 0.17 -3.51 -4.74
N GLY A 25 0.58 -3.23 -5.97
CA GLY A 25 0.90 -1.88 -6.45
C GLY A 25 -0.23 -1.32 -7.31
N PHE A 26 -0.90 -0.25 -6.87
CA PHE A 26 -1.80 0.50 -7.75
C PHE A 26 -0.99 1.22 -8.85
N SER A 27 -1.44 1.16 -10.10
CA SER A 27 -0.84 1.93 -11.20
C SER A 27 -0.86 3.45 -10.96
N GLN A 28 -1.73 3.90 -10.05
CA GLN A 28 -1.84 5.28 -9.58
C GLN A 28 -1.72 5.35 -8.04
N TYR A 29 -0.63 4.83 -7.50
CA TYR A 29 -0.37 4.78 -6.04
C TYR A 29 -0.52 6.13 -5.33
N TYR A 30 -0.31 7.25 -6.03
CA TYR A 30 -0.52 8.60 -5.52
C TYR A 30 -2.01 8.93 -5.21
N ASN A 31 -2.95 8.19 -5.80
CA ASN A 31 -4.40 8.34 -5.56
C ASN A 31 -4.91 7.51 -4.37
N ALA A 32 -4.05 6.72 -3.73
CA ALA A 32 -4.34 6.01 -2.49
C ALA A 32 -3.25 6.27 -1.42
N PRO A 33 -3.12 7.52 -0.94
CA PRO A 33 -1.98 7.93 -0.12
C PRO A 33 -1.96 7.26 1.27
N ILE A 34 -3.11 7.03 1.91
CA ILE A 34 -3.18 6.31 3.20
C ILE A 34 -2.70 4.86 3.06
N PHE A 35 -2.99 4.21 1.92
CA PHE A 35 -2.53 2.86 1.61
C PHE A 35 -1.00 2.80 1.47
N LEU A 36 -0.42 3.83 0.86
CA LEU A 36 1.03 3.92 0.68
C LEU A 36 1.76 4.11 2.02
N ASN A 37 1.26 5.02 2.86
CA ASN A 37 1.82 5.31 4.17
C ASN A 37 0.75 5.93 5.10
N PRO A 38 0.53 5.36 6.31
CA PRO A 38 -0.50 5.85 7.22
C PRO A 38 -0.32 7.31 7.64
N ALA A 39 0.91 7.85 7.64
CA ALA A 39 1.19 9.25 7.95
C ALA A 39 0.59 10.24 6.93
N PHE A 40 0.14 9.79 5.76
CA PHE A 40 -0.56 10.63 4.79
C PHE A 40 -2.01 10.97 5.16
N ALA A 41 -2.59 10.34 6.18
CA ALA A 41 -3.93 10.69 6.64
C ALA A 41 -3.97 12.15 7.13
N GLY A 42 -4.92 12.93 6.61
CA GLY A 42 -5.05 14.37 6.87
C GLY A 42 -3.90 15.21 6.34
N ALA A 43 -3.14 14.73 5.34
CA ALA A 43 -2.08 15.55 4.72
C ALA A 43 -2.64 16.65 3.81
N SER A 44 -3.92 16.52 3.45
CA SER A 44 -4.68 17.53 2.72
C SER A 44 -5.10 18.67 3.67
N GLU A 45 -5.23 19.89 3.12
CA GLU A 45 -5.75 21.03 3.88
C GLU A 45 -7.23 20.88 4.26
N PHE A 46 -7.96 20.03 3.53
CA PHE A 46 -9.38 19.74 3.70
C PHE A 46 -9.61 18.25 3.92
N SER A 47 -10.80 17.90 4.44
CA SER A 47 -11.29 16.52 4.44
C SER A 47 -11.21 15.93 3.04
N ARG A 48 -10.68 14.71 2.95
CA ARG A 48 -10.57 13.98 1.68
C ARG A 48 -11.34 12.69 1.79
N ALA A 49 -12.16 12.41 0.79
CA ALA A 49 -12.73 11.09 0.55
C ALA A 49 -12.26 10.60 -0.83
N GLY A 50 -12.02 9.32 -0.96
CA GLY A 50 -11.55 8.72 -2.21
C GLY A 50 -12.06 7.30 -2.40
N PHE A 51 -12.33 6.96 -3.65
CA PHE A 51 -12.65 5.62 -4.09
C PHE A 51 -11.69 5.22 -5.21
N ASN A 52 -11.08 4.04 -5.09
CA ASN A 52 -10.21 3.48 -6.09
C ASN A 52 -10.71 2.06 -6.42
N PHE A 53 -10.78 1.74 -7.70
CA PHE A 53 -11.11 0.41 -8.18
C PHE A 53 -10.04 -0.05 -9.16
N ARG A 54 -9.62 -1.31 -9.02
CA ARG A 54 -8.68 -1.96 -9.91
C ARG A 54 -9.21 -3.34 -10.28
N MET A 55 -9.17 -3.66 -11.56
CA MET A 55 -9.41 -5.01 -12.07
C MET A 55 -8.18 -5.47 -12.85
N GLN A 56 -7.70 -6.67 -12.56
CA GLN A 56 -6.58 -7.31 -13.25
C GLN A 56 -7.09 -8.61 -13.87
N LYS A 57 -7.04 -8.68 -15.19
CA LYS A 57 -7.37 -9.89 -15.96
C LYS A 57 -6.18 -10.25 -16.82
N VAL A 58 -5.76 -11.52 -16.78
CA VAL A 58 -4.67 -12.03 -17.61
C VAL A 58 -5.27 -13.01 -18.62
N GLY A 59 -5.45 -12.58 -19.87
CA GLY A 59 -6.03 -13.42 -20.93
C GLY A 59 -7.49 -13.81 -20.67
N SER A 60 -7.80 -15.09 -20.82
CA SER A 60 -9.12 -15.68 -20.52
C SER A 60 -9.29 -16.10 -19.05
N LEU A 61 -8.24 -16.03 -18.23
CA LEU A 61 -8.25 -16.44 -16.84
C LEU A 61 -8.86 -15.37 -15.93
N ALA A 62 -9.10 -15.77 -14.67
CA ALA A 62 -9.72 -15.05 -13.56
C ALA A 62 -9.52 -13.53 -13.54
N ALA A 63 -10.56 -12.80 -13.13
CA ALA A 63 -10.43 -11.40 -12.75
C ALA A 63 -10.12 -11.29 -11.25
N TYR A 64 -8.96 -10.72 -10.93
CA TYR A 64 -8.66 -10.22 -9.59
C TYR A 64 -9.16 -8.79 -9.48
N SER A 65 -9.98 -8.49 -8.47
CA SER A 65 -10.55 -7.17 -8.26
C SER A 65 -10.18 -6.59 -6.90
N THR A 66 -9.85 -5.31 -6.87
CA THR A 66 -9.51 -4.57 -5.64
C THR A 66 -10.32 -3.28 -5.61
N SER A 67 -11.07 -3.09 -4.53
CA SER A 67 -11.77 -1.84 -4.23
C SER A 67 -11.19 -1.23 -2.96
N LEU A 68 -10.91 0.07 -2.99
CA LEU A 68 -10.44 0.83 -1.83
C LEU A 68 -11.32 2.06 -1.64
N VAL A 69 -11.85 2.22 -0.44
CA VAL A 69 -12.52 3.44 0.02
C VAL A 69 -11.67 4.04 1.13
N ALA A 70 -11.44 5.34 1.09
CA ALA A 70 -10.70 6.04 2.13
C ALA A 70 -11.33 7.39 2.46
N PHE A 71 -11.22 7.78 3.73
CA PHE A 71 -11.57 9.09 4.24
C PHE A 71 -10.49 9.56 5.20
N ASP A 72 -10.13 10.84 5.17
CA ASP A 72 -9.25 11.44 6.15
C ASP A 72 -9.56 12.92 6.41
N HIS A 73 -9.23 13.36 7.62
CA HIS A 73 -9.42 14.73 8.07
C HIS A 73 -8.28 15.19 8.98
N SER A 74 -7.92 16.47 8.87
CA SER A 74 -6.88 17.10 9.69
C SER A 74 -7.51 18.06 10.69
N PHE A 75 -7.26 17.81 11.98
CA PHE A 75 -7.63 18.69 13.08
C PHE A 75 -6.46 19.61 13.43
N LYS A 76 -6.36 20.73 12.71
CA LYS A 76 -5.22 21.67 12.79
C LYS A 76 -4.99 22.19 14.22
N ASP A 77 -6.05 22.45 14.97
CA ASP A 77 -5.95 22.96 16.36
C ASP A 77 -5.24 21.97 17.30
N TYR A 78 -5.32 20.68 17.00
CA TYR A 78 -4.75 19.60 17.81
C TYR A 78 -3.47 19.01 17.20
N HIS A 79 -2.97 19.58 16.09
CA HIS A 79 -1.82 19.05 15.35
C HIS A 79 -1.96 17.54 15.07
N SER A 80 -3.19 17.10 14.81
CA SER A 80 -3.53 15.68 14.74
C SER A 80 -4.45 15.44 13.55
N SER A 81 -4.37 14.26 12.96
CA SER A 81 -5.24 13.84 11.87
C SER A 81 -5.77 12.44 12.09
N PHE A 82 -6.92 12.16 11.50
CA PHE A 82 -7.59 10.88 11.55
C PHE A 82 -7.90 10.40 10.13
N GLY A 83 -7.93 9.09 9.93
CA GLY A 83 -8.46 8.51 8.71
C GLY A 83 -9.13 7.16 8.93
N LEU A 84 -9.80 6.73 7.88
CA LEU A 84 -10.42 5.42 7.74
C LEU A 84 -10.12 4.92 6.33
N MET A 85 -9.73 3.66 6.22
CA MET A 85 -9.49 2.99 4.95
C MET A 85 -10.13 1.61 4.99
N MET A 86 -10.83 1.26 3.92
CA MET A 86 -11.40 -0.06 3.71
C MET A 86 -10.91 -0.59 2.37
N ILE A 87 -10.46 -1.84 2.36
CA ILE A 87 -10.02 -2.55 1.17
C ILE A 87 -10.84 -3.83 1.08
N ASN A 88 -11.34 -4.10 -0.13
CA ASN A 88 -11.97 -5.36 -0.48
C ASN A 88 -11.30 -5.91 -1.73
N GLU A 89 -10.76 -7.11 -1.60
CA GLU A 89 -10.07 -7.86 -2.64
C GLU A 89 -10.82 -9.16 -2.91
N THR A 90 -10.99 -9.50 -4.18
CA THR A 90 -11.65 -10.73 -4.59
C THR A 90 -10.91 -11.39 -5.74
N ASP A 91 -10.77 -12.70 -5.69
CA ASP A 91 -10.38 -13.53 -6.83
C ASP A 91 -11.56 -14.44 -7.19
N GLU A 92 -12.10 -14.24 -8.39
CA GLU A 92 -13.26 -15.00 -8.87
C GLU A 92 -12.95 -16.49 -9.08
N THR A 93 -11.71 -16.88 -9.35
CA THR A 93 -11.36 -18.28 -9.64
C THR A 93 -11.09 -19.08 -8.38
N SER A 94 -10.32 -18.55 -7.44
CA SER A 94 -10.05 -19.24 -6.17
C SER A 94 -11.17 -19.04 -5.13
N GLY A 95 -12.12 -18.14 -5.39
CA GLY A 95 -13.11 -17.71 -4.41
C GLY A 95 -12.47 -16.97 -3.23
N TYR A 96 -11.24 -16.48 -3.38
CA TYR A 96 -10.56 -15.67 -2.38
C TYR A 96 -11.32 -14.37 -2.14
N ARG A 97 -11.43 -13.98 -0.88
CA ARG A 97 -11.88 -12.66 -0.47
C ARG A 97 -11.04 -12.17 0.69
N HIS A 98 -10.53 -10.95 0.58
CA HIS A 98 -9.84 -10.27 1.67
C HIS A 98 -10.46 -8.89 1.92
N ILE A 99 -10.92 -8.70 3.14
CA ILE A 99 -11.47 -7.44 3.62
C ILE A 99 -10.52 -6.91 4.69
N LYS A 100 -10.05 -5.67 4.52
CA LYS A 100 -9.22 -4.98 5.50
C LYS A 100 -9.85 -3.64 5.86
N ILE A 101 -10.00 -3.38 7.15
CA ILE A 101 -10.41 -2.09 7.70
C ILE A 101 -9.23 -1.54 8.50
N ALA A 102 -8.83 -0.29 8.22
CA ALA A 102 -7.66 0.33 8.83
C ALA A 102 -7.95 1.76 9.26
N ILE A 103 -7.45 2.12 10.44
CA ILE A 103 -7.69 3.41 11.09
C ILE A 103 -6.33 4.04 11.42
N PRO A 104 -5.82 4.95 10.58
CA PRO A 104 -4.66 5.77 10.91
C PRO A 104 -5.00 6.94 11.83
N ILE A 105 -4.13 7.18 12.81
CA ILE A 105 -4.06 8.38 13.63
C ILE A 105 -2.67 8.98 13.39
N VAL A 106 -2.62 10.28 13.12
CA VAL A 106 -1.40 10.98 12.74
C VAL A 106 -1.18 12.18 13.64
N TYR A 107 0.06 12.43 14.03
CA TYR A 107 0.48 13.62 14.75
C TYR A 107 1.47 14.44 13.93
N ASP A 108 1.26 15.75 13.91
CA ASP A 108 2.02 16.74 13.16
C ASP A 108 3.04 17.44 14.07
N PHE A 109 4.32 17.21 13.80
CA PHE A 109 5.42 17.78 14.56
C PHE A 109 6.21 18.80 13.72
N SER A 110 6.11 20.08 14.09
CA SER A 110 6.88 21.14 13.44
C SER A 110 8.29 21.22 14.02
N VAL A 111 9.28 20.75 13.27
CA VAL A 111 10.70 20.81 13.68
C VAL A 111 11.26 22.23 13.53
N SER A 112 10.87 22.92 12.45
CA SER A 112 11.23 24.33 12.20
C SER A 112 10.16 25.00 11.33
N LYS A 113 10.30 26.30 11.08
CA LYS A 113 9.39 27.06 10.19
C LYS A 113 9.34 26.52 8.76
N ASP A 114 10.37 25.80 8.32
CA ASP A 114 10.51 25.31 6.94
C ASP A 114 10.51 23.78 6.82
N PHE A 115 10.40 23.06 7.94
CA PHE A 115 10.44 21.60 7.97
C PHE A 115 9.49 21.03 9.04
N GLY A 116 8.59 20.15 8.60
CA GLY A 116 7.67 19.42 9.45
C GLY A 116 7.82 17.91 9.28
N LEU A 117 7.46 17.19 10.33
CA LEU A 117 7.35 15.74 10.38
C LEU A 117 5.91 15.34 10.70
N ARG A 118 5.43 14.24 10.15
CA ARG A 118 4.17 13.60 10.52
C ARG A 118 4.47 12.17 10.94
N PHE A 119 3.91 11.74 12.06
CA PHE A 119 4.02 10.37 12.55
C PHE A 119 2.64 9.74 12.52
N GLY A 120 2.49 8.64 11.80
CA GLY A 120 1.23 7.91 11.66
C GLY A 120 1.31 6.54 12.33
N LEU A 121 0.35 6.24 13.19
CA LEU A 121 0.08 4.90 13.69
C LEU A 121 -1.25 4.43 13.11
N GLN A 122 -1.32 3.20 12.67
CA GLN A 122 -2.52 2.63 12.08
C GLN A 122 -2.80 1.29 12.74
N GLY A 123 -4.01 1.13 13.27
CA GLY A 123 -4.55 -0.18 13.62
C GLY A 123 -5.37 -0.71 12.45
N SER A 124 -5.35 -2.03 12.23
CA SER A 124 -6.21 -2.66 11.23
C SER A 124 -6.75 -4.01 11.67
N TYR A 125 -7.91 -4.34 11.12
CA TYR A 125 -8.51 -5.66 11.19
C TYR A 125 -8.64 -6.20 9.76
N SER A 126 -8.25 -7.44 9.57
CA SER A 126 -8.33 -8.15 8.30
C SER A 126 -9.09 -9.45 8.46
N GLU A 127 -9.92 -9.75 7.46
CA GLU A 127 -10.58 -11.02 7.26
C GLU A 127 -10.19 -11.55 5.89
N GLN A 128 -9.62 -12.75 5.85
CA GLN A 128 -9.35 -13.47 4.62
C GLN A 128 -10.21 -14.72 4.58
N ASN A 129 -10.78 -15.03 3.41
CA ASN A 129 -11.61 -16.20 3.19
C ASN A 129 -11.27 -16.84 1.84
N TYR A 130 -11.26 -18.16 1.79
CA TYR A 130 -11.19 -18.96 0.57
C TYR A 130 -12.38 -19.91 0.47
N ASN A 131 -12.91 -20.08 -0.74
CA ASN A 131 -13.87 -21.15 -0.99
C ASN A 131 -13.13 -22.47 -1.25
N VAL A 132 -12.69 -23.09 -0.16
CA VAL A 132 -11.89 -24.32 -0.19
C VAL A 132 -12.66 -25.50 -0.79
N GLY A 133 -14.00 -25.47 -0.81
CA GLY A 133 -14.83 -26.52 -1.39
C GLY A 133 -14.70 -26.69 -2.91
N ASN A 134 -14.06 -25.73 -3.60
CA ASN A 134 -13.84 -25.77 -5.05
C ASN A 134 -12.38 -26.09 -5.43
N PHE A 135 -11.51 -26.37 -4.46
CA PHE A 135 -10.11 -26.69 -4.75
C PHE A 135 -9.96 -28.15 -5.17
N LEU A 136 -9.14 -28.34 -6.21
CA LEU A 136 -8.71 -29.63 -6.70
C LEU A 136 -7.26 -29.82 -6.27
N PHE A 137 -7.02 -30.77 -5.38
CA PHE A 137 -5.68 -31.07 -4.90
C PHE A 137 -5.01 -32.13 -5.76
N SER A 138 -3.68 -32.12 -5.83
CA SER A 138 -2.92 -33.04 -6.70
C SER A 138 -3.05 -34.51 -6.28
N ASP A 139 -3.32 -34.77 -5.00
CA ASP A 139 -3.60 -36.09 -4.44
C ASP A 139 -4.96 -36.66 -4.89
N GLN A 140 -5.85 -35.81 -5.40
CA GLN A 140 -7.15 -36.21 -5.94
C GLN A 140 -7.09 -36.57 -7.43
N LEU A 141 -5.97 -36.30 -8.11
CA LEU A 141 -5.83 -36.48 -9.56
C LEU A 141 -5.06 -37.77 -9.89
N ASP A 142 -5.57 -38.55 -10.85
CA ASP A 142 -4.78 -39.60 -11.50
C ASP A 142 -3.78 -39.00 -12.52
N PRO A 143 -2.86 -39.80 -13.09
CA PRO A 143 -1.92 -39.33 -14.11
C PRO A 143 -2.57 -38.81 -15.41
N PHE A 144 -3.88 -39.00 -15.59
CA PHE A 144 -4.67 -38.56 -16.73
C PHE A 144 -5.55 -37.35 -16.39
N GLY A 145 -5.51 -36.83 -15.16
CA GLY A 145 -6.27 -35.66 -14.69
C GLY A 145 -7.70 -35.96 -14.23
N ASN A 146 -8.06 -37.23 -14.01
CA ASN A 146 -9.36 -37.61 -13.45
C ASN A 146 -9.36 -37.53 -11.93
N VAL A 147 -10.48 -37.10 -11.36
CA VAL A 147 -10.67 -37.02 -9.90
C VAL A 147 -10.98 -38.41 -9.34
N ILE A 148 -10.05 -38.98 -8.57
CA ILE A 148 -10.12 -40.37 -8.08
C ILE A 148 -10.56 -40.51 -6.61
N GLY A 149 -10.73 -39.41 -5.87
CA GLY A 149 -11.17 -39.47 -4.48
C GLY A 149 -11.20 -38.11 -3.76
N PRO A 150 -11.65 -38.09 -2.48
CA PRO A 150 -11.51 -36.91 -1.62
C PRO A 150 -10.03 -36.65 -1.35
N SER A 151 -9.67 -35.38 -1.11
CA SER A 151 -8.30 -35.03 -0.71
C SER A 151 -8.02 -35.55 0.71
N GLY A 152 -6.77 -35.96 0.94
CA GLY A 152 -6.22 -36.24 2.26
C GLY A 152 -5.78 -34.99 3.03
N GLU A 153 -5.86 -33.81 2.42
CA GLU A 153 -5.52 -32.54 3.06
C GLU A 153 -6.57 -32.15 4.12
N THR A 154 -6.11 -31.85 5.34
CA THR A 154 -6.96 -31.31 6.39
C THR A 154 -6.92 -29.79 6.30
N LEU A 155 -7.97 -29.22 5.73
CA LEU A 155 -8.05 -27.79 5.50
C LEU A 155 -8.58 -27.12 6.77
N ALA A 156 -7.85 -26.13 7.28
CA ALA A 156 -8.38 -25.28 8.32
C ALA A 156 -9.63 -24.57 7.78
N ASN A 157 -10.56 -24.23 8.67
CA ASN A 157 -11.74 -23.42 8.32
C ASN A 157 -11.25 -22.27 7.43
N GLY A 158 -11.75 -22.18 6.19
CA GLY A 158 -11.17 -21.34 5.12
C GLY A 158 -11.18 -19.83 5.38
N ARG A 159 -11.46 -19.40 6.61
CA ARG A 159 -11.56 -18.03 7.08
C ARG A 159 -10.54 -17.76 8.18
N ILE A 160 -9.71 -16.74 7.99
CA ILE A 160 -8.73 -16.26 8.95
C ILE A 160 -9.05 -14.80 9.26
N ASN A 161 -9.02 -14.44 10.55
CA ASN A 161 -9.20 -13.06 11.00
C ASN A 161 -8.03 -12.67 11.89
N TYR A 162 -7.48 -11.47 11.69
CA TYR A 162 -6.35 -11.00 12.47
C TYR A 162 -6.36 -9.48 12.64
N PHE A 163 -5.73 -9.04 13.73
CA PHE A 163 -5.45 -7.63 13.99
C PHE A 163 -4.00 -7.33 13.63
N ASP A 164 -3.76 -6.12 13.14
CA ASP A 164 -2.41 -5.68 12.80
C ASP A 164 -2.20 -4.20 13.11
N ALA A 165 -0.94 -3.80 13.10
CA ALA A 165 -0.52 -2.43 13.24
C ALA A 165 0.41 -2.02 12.09
N SER A 166 0.43 -0.74 11.77
CA SER A 166 1.37 -0.15 10.81
C SER A 166 1.83 1.21 11.32
N PHE A 167 3.07 1.56 10.96
CA PHE A 167 3.70 2.81 11.35
C PHE A 167 4.18 3.57 10.11
N GLY A 168 4.13 4.89 10.16
CA GLY A 168 4.51 5.76 9.07
C GLY A 168 5.15 7.05 9.53
N VAL A 169 6.09 7.55 8.75
CA VAL A 169 6.71 8.86 8.93
C VAL A 169 6.67 9.61 7.60
N LEU A 170 6.37 10.90 7.64
CA LEU A 170 6.52 11.82 6.52
C LEU A 170 7.33 13.03 6.96
N GLY A 171 8.30 13.42 6.15
CA GLY A 171 8.99 14.71 6.26
C GLY A 171 8.67 15.59 5.07
N PHE A 172 8.36 16.85 5.32
CA PHE A 172 8.00 17.80 4.27
C PHE A 172 8.63 19.17 4.51
N SER A 173 9.10 19.76 3.42
CA SER A 173 9.61 21.12 3.32
C SER A 173 9.05 21.79 2.06
N LYS A 174 9.42 23.06 1.82
CA LYS A 174 9.01 23.82 0.63
C LYS A 174 9.44 23.17 -0.70
N LYS A 175 10.54 22.40 -0.69
CA LYS A 175 11.16 21.81 -1.89
C LYS A 175 11.27 20.29 -1.86
N VAL A 176 11.36 19.67 -0.70
CA VAL A 176 11.62 18.23 -0.57
C VAL A 176 10.51 17.62 0.27
N TRP A 177 10.11 16.40 -0.06
CA TRP A 177 9.35 15.55 0.84
C TRP A 177 9.91 14.13 0.79
N PHE A 178 9.76 13.40 1.88
CA PHE A 178 10.09 12.00 1.96
C PHE A 178 9.19 11.31 2.97
N GLY A 179 9.18 10.00 2.94
CA GLY A 179 8.50 9.21 3.94
C GLY A 179 8.89 7.75 3.88
N PHE A 180 8.51 7.10 4.96
CA PHE A 180 8.79 5.72 5.24
C PHE A 180 7.56 5.12 5.94
N ALA A 181 7.21 3.88 5.63
CA ALA A 181 6.21 3.14 6.37
C ALA A 181 6.63 1.70 6.59
N ALA A 182 6.23 1.15 7.72
CA ALA A 182 6.32 -0.26 8.05
C ALA A 182 4.90 -0.78 8.25
N HIS A 183 4.48 -1.68 7.38
CA HIS A 183 3.16 -2.33 7.40
C HIS A 183 3.29 -3.75 7.94
N ASN A 184 2.22 -4.26 8.53
CA ASN A 184 2.15 -5.61 9.10
C ASN A 184 3.19 -5.85 10.23
N LEU A 185 3.05 -5.12 11.34
CA LEU A 185 3.99 -5.17 12.46
C LEU A 185 3.80 -6.39 13.36
N PHE A 186 2.59 -6.98 13.39
CA PHE A 186 2.25 -8.03 14.36
C PHE A 186 2.62 -9.45 13.93
N LYS A 187 3.19 -9.65 12.73
CA LYS A 187 3.63 -10.97 12.22
C LYS A 187 2.56 -12.05 12.40
N ASN A 188 1.35 -11.74 11.94
CA ASN A 188 0.21 -12.66 12.03
C ASN A 188 0.42 -13.90 11.16
N ASP A 189 0.04 -15.07 11.66
CA ASP A 189 -0.07 -16.27 10.83
C ASP A 189 -1.33 -16.21 9.98
N VAL A 190 -1.16 -16.31 8.67
CA VAL A 190 -2.26 -16.29 7.69
C VAL A 190 -2.29 -17.57 6.85
N SER A 191 -1.86 -18.70 7.43
CA SER A 191 -1.96 -20.00 6.79
C SER A 191 -3.38 -20.60 6.81
N PHE A 192 -3.81 -21.12 5.67
CA PHE A 192 -5.10 -21.80 5.50
C PHE A 192 -5.03 -23.33 5.65
N MET A 193 -3.83 -23.89 5.82
CA MET A 193 -3.63 -25.33 5.98
C MET A 193 -3.26 -25.67 7.42
N GLU A 194 -3.96 -26.64 8.01
CA GLU A 194 -3.73 -27.05 9.39
C GLU A 194 -2.32 -27.66 9.54
N GLY A 195 -1.57 -27.21 10.56
CA GLY A 195 -0.19 -27.66 10.79
C GLY A 195 0.89 -26.99 9.92
N SER A 196 0.52 -25.99 9.11
CA SER A 196 1.47 -25.15 8.38
C SER A 196 1.44 -23.71 8.90
N GLU A 197 2.58 -23.05 8.91
CA GLU A 197 2.71 -21.65 9.36
C GLU A 197 3.07 -20.77 8.16
N TYR A 198 2.31 -19.69 7.94
CA TYR A 198 2.65 -18.67 6.97
C TYR A 198 2.56 -17.29 7.63
N ILE A 199 3.70 -16.86 8.15
CA ILE A 199 3.81 -15.61 8.89
C ILE A 199 3.85 -14.42 7.92
N LEU A 200 2.90 -13.50 8.09
CA LEU A 200 2.84 -12.24 7.34
C LEU A 200 4.02 -11.35 7.74
N ASN A 201 4.99 -11.22 6.83
CA ASN A 201 6.18 -10.40 7.06
C ASN A 201 5.86 -8.90 7.04
N THR A 202 6.64 -8.14 7.81
CA THR A 202 6.58 -6.68 7.80
C THR A 202 7.05 -6.15 6.45
N ARG A 203 6.21 -5.34 5.82
CA ARG A 203 6.51 -4.68 4.54
C ARG A 203 6.98 -3.26 4.78
N TYR A 204 8.11 -2.90 4.19
CA TYR A 204 8.65 -1.55 4.27
C TYR A 204 8.41 -0.80 2.97
N SER A 205 7.87 0.41 3.06
CA SER A 205 7.78 1.31 1.92
C SER A 205 8.55 2.60 2.17
N GLY A 206 9.20 3.11 1.12
CA GLY A 206 9.95 4.35 1.15
C GLY A 206 9.58 5.20 -0.05
N HIS A 207 9.34 6.49 0.17
CA HIS A 207 9.05 7.43 -0.91
C HIS A 207 9.75 8.76 -0.71
N MET A 208 10.13 9.41 -1.80
CA MET A 208 10.69 10.76 -1.77
C MET A 208 10.35 11.52 -3.03
N GLY A 209 10.32 12.84 -2.93
CA GLY A 209 10.23 13.70 -4.10
C GLY A 209 10.78 15.10 -3.87
N TYR A 210 11.04 15.77 -5.00
CA TYR A 210 11.62 17.10 -5.03
C TYR A 210 10.81 18.02 -5.94
N LYS A 211 10.39 19.18 -5.45
CA LYS A 211 9.65 20.19 -6.21
C LYS A 211 10.62 21.14 -6.90
N ILE A 212 10.76 21.00 -8.22
CA ILE A 212 11.50 21.94 -9.07
C ILE A 212 10.52 22.99 -9.59
N ARG A 213 10.65 24.25 -9.15
CA ARG A 213 9.91 25.37 -9.77
C ARG A 213 10.61 25.78 -11.05
N LEU A 214 9.92 25.67 -12.18
CA LEU A 214 10.39 26.23 -13.44
C LEU A 214 10.00 27.71 -13.47
N ASN A 215 10.94 28.58 -13.84
CA ASN A 215 10.71 30.02 -13.88
C ASN A 215 9.54 30.36 -14.82
N LYS A 216 8.85 31.46 -14.50
CA LYS A 216 7.71 32.00 -15.25
C LYS A 216 8.06 32.13 -16.74
N LEU A 217 7.41 31.35 -17.59
CA LEU A 217 7.62 31.38 -19.04
C LEU A 217 7.04 32.64 -19.72
N SER A 218 6.19 33.43 -19.04
CA SER A 218 5.72 34.71 -19.56
C SER A 218 5.11 35.60 -18.48
N ARG A 219 5.32 36.91 -18.59
CA ARG A 219 4.84 37.95 -17.67
C ARG A 219 3.29 38.04 -17.63
N GLN A 220 2.60 37.48 -18.61
CA GLN A 220 1.13 37.49 -18.72
C GLN A 220 0.44 36.23 -18.16
N ASN A 221 1.16 35.13 -17.90
CA ASN A 221 0.56 33.90 -17.38
C ASN A 221 1.24 33.48 -16.07
N LYS A 222 0.59 33.77 -14.93
CA LYS A 222 1.01 33.39 -13.57
C LYS A 222 0.80 31.89 -13.29
N ARG A 223 1.26 31.00 -14.17
CA ARG A 223 1.25 29.56 -13.90
C ARG A 223 2.61 29.14 -13.36
N ASP A 224 2.66 28.80 -12.08
CA ASP A 224 3.81 28.14 -11.49
C ASP A 224 3.85 26.70 -12.02
N ILE A 225 4.83 26.39 -12.86
CA ILE A 225 5.05 25.04 -13.35
C ILE A 225 6.04 24.36 -12.39
N ALA A 226 5.64 23.22 -11.84
CA ALA A 226 6.47 22.41 -10.97
C ALA A 226 6.61 20.99 -11.51
N ILE A 227 7.83 20.45 -11.48
CA ILE A 227 8.09 19.04 -11.73
C ILE A 227 8.39 18.38 -10.38
N MET A 228 7.79 17.21 -10.13
CA MET A 228 7.90 16.45 -8.89
C MET A 228 8.31 15.00 -9.18
N PRO A 229 9.59 14.72 -9.53
CA PRO A 229 10.09 13.36 -9.55
C PRO A 229 9.79 12.70 -8.20
N THR A 230 9.16 11.53 -8.26
CA THR A 230 8.80 10.74 -7.08
C THR A 230 9.38 9.35 -7.25
N PHE A 231 10.13 8.92 -6.25
CA PHE A 231 10.57 7.53 -6.11
C PHE A 231 9.71 6.87 -5.05
N SER A 232 9.25 5.67 -5.31
CA SER A 232 8.53 4.84 -4.34
C SER A 232 9.07 3.42 -4.42
N TYR A 233 9.40 2.86 -3.27
CA TYR A 233 9.76 1.47 -3.09
C TYR A 233 8.80 0.86 -2.07
N THR A 234 8.36 -0.38 -2.30
CA THR A 234 7.38 -1.14 -1.52
C THR A 234 7.74 -2.60 -1.54
#